data_AF-A0A958M530-F1
#
_entry.id   AF-A0A958M530-F1
#
_cell.length_a   1.000
_cell.length_b   1.000
_cell.length_c   1.000
_cell.angle_alpha   90.00
_cell.angle_beta   90.00
_cell.angle_gamma   90.00
#
_symmetry.space_group_name_H-M   'P 1'
#
loop_
_entity.id
_entity.type
_entity.pdbx_description
1 polymer ?
#
loop_
_entity_poly.entity_id
_entity_poly.type
_entity_poly.pdbx_seq_one_letter_code
_entity_poly.pdbx_strand_id
1 'polypeptide(L)'
;PKGFSRELDNDSKRTDWDTHKINVSLKKYGQSLDSTLKNLSTIDAHNFIHKEFERSKNSLLKEDLTEIRKYYHLEIMRICYDSDKSLNLGSAGRL
;
A
#
# COMPACT_ATOMS: atom_id res chain seq x y z
N PRO A 1 20.66 28.73 -29.42
CA PRO A 1 20.44 27.71 -28.37
C PRO A 1 20.17 28.36 -27.00
N LYS A 2 18.95 28.19 -26.47
CA LYS A 2 18.59 28.22 -25.03
C LYS A 2 17.06 28.16 -24.90
N GLY A 3 16.55 27.03 -24.41
CA GLY A 3 15.11 26.86 -24.17
C GLY A 3 14.71 25.56 -23.46
N PHE A 4 15.62 24.83 -22.83
CA PHE A 4 15.38 23.45 -22.37
C PHE A 4 15.32 23.25 -20.84
N SER A 5 15.15 24.32 -20.05
CA SER A 5 15.33 24.24 -18.58
C SER A 5 14.08 24.47 -17.73
N ARG A 6 12.90 24.75 -18.30
CA ARG A 6 11.71 25.12 -17.50
C ARG A 6 10.70 23.98 -17.28
N GLU A 7 10.73 22.93 -18.10
CA GLU A 7 9.75 21.83 -18.01
C GLU A 7 10.16 20.74 -17.00
N LEU A 8 11.47 20.44 -16.89
CA LEU A 8 11.99 19.38 -16.01
C LEU A 8 11.76 19.66 -14.51
N ASP A 9 11.84 20.92 -14.09
CA ASP A 9 11.63 21.32 -12.68
C ASP A 9 10.17 21.19 -12.23
N ASN A 10 9.23 21.22 -13.17
CA ASN A 10 7.79 21.15 -12.87
C ASN A 10 7.32 19.70 -12.74
N ASP A 11 7.82 18.81 -13.58
CA ASP A 11 7.50 17.38 -13.51
C ASP A 11 8.10 16.72 -12.26
N SER A 12 9.35 17.05 -11.90
CA SER A 12 9.96 16.54 -10.66
C SER A 12 9.16 16.93 -9.40
N LYS A 13 8.70 18.19 -9.32
CA LYS A 13 7.87 18.66 -8.20
C LYS A 13 6.48 18.03 -8.18
N ARG A 14 5.90 17.73 -9.34
CA ARG A 14 4.62 17.02 -9.46
C ARG A 14 4.73 15.57 -8.97
N THR A 15 5.77 14.86 -9.39
CA THR A 15 6.02 13.47 -8.95
C THR A 15 6.23 13.37 -7.45
N ASP A 16 6.95 14.31 -6.84
CA ASP A 16 7.16 14.35 -5.39
C ASP A 16 5.85 14.62 -4.63
N TRP A 17 5.04 15.56 -5.12
CA TRP A 17 3.73 15.87 -4.53
C TRP A 17 2.74 14.69 -4.64
N ASP A 18 2.72 14.00 -5.77
CA ASP A 18 1.89 12.82 -5.97
C ASP A 18 2.34 11.65 -5.07
N THR A 19 3.64 11.48 -4.91
CA THR A 19 4.23 10.50 -3.97
C THR A 19 3.84 10.83 -2.53
N HIS A 20 3.93 12.10 -2.13
CA HIS A 20 3.52 12.54 -0.80
C HIS A 20 2.04 12.24 -0.53
N LYS A 21 1.15 12.55 -1.47
CA LYS A 21 -0.29 12.25 -1.36
C LYS A 21 -0.57 10.76 -1.25
N ILE A 22 0.13 9.94 -2.03
CA ILE A 22 0.00 8.48 -1.93
C ILE A 22 0.49 8.00 -0.57
N ASN A 23 1.60 8.51 -0.05
CA ASN A 23 2.09 8.14 1.28
C ASN A 23 1.10 8.50 2.40
N VAL A 24 0.44 9.66 2.31
CA VAL A 24 -0.64 10.02 3.24
C VAL A 24 -1.81 9.03 3.13
N SER A 25 -2.16 8.60 1.92
CA SER A 25 -3.22 7.63 1.68
C SER A 25 -2.86 6.24 2.22
N LEU A 26 -1.62 5.79 2.02
CA LEU A 26 -1.09 4.54 2.55
C LEU A 26 -1.05 4.53 4.08
N LYS A 27 -0.66 5.65 4.71
CA LYS A 27 -0.71 5.78 6.17
C LYS A 27 -2.12 5.61 6.71
N LYS A 28 -3.10 6.25 6.08
CA LYS A 28 -4.52 6.10 6.45
C LYS A 28 -5.01 4.67 6.23
N TYR A 29 -4.60 4.05 5.12
CA TYR A 29 -4.92 2.64 4.85
C TYR A 29 -4.40 1.73 5.97
N GLY A 30 -3.13 1.85 6.36
CA GLY A 30 -2.55 1.07 7.44
C GLY A 30 -3.30 1.26 8.77
N GLN A 31 -3.65 2.49 9.12
CA GLN A 31 -4.45 2.78 10.32
C GLN A 31 -5.84 2.13 10.29
N SER A 32 -6.52 2.19 9.13
CA SER A 32 -7.80 1.53 8.94
C SER A 32 -7.68 0.02 9.02
N LEU A 33 -6.66 -0.56 8.37
CA LEU A 33 -6.37 -1.99 8.42
C LEU A 33 -6.16 -2.45 9.87
N ASP A 34 -5.29 -1.79 10.62
CA ASP A 34 -5.04 -2.10 12.04
C ASP A 34 -6.33 -2.07 12.88
N SER A 35 -7.16 -1.04 12.66
CA SER A 35 -8.44 -0.93 13.34
C SER A 35 -9.39 -2.07 12.96
N THR A 36 -9.45 -2.46 11.69
CA THR A 36 -10.25 -3.59 11.23
C THR A 36 -9.76 -4.89 11.86
N LEU A 37 -8.46 -5.18 11.80
CA LEU A 37 -7.89 -6.43 12.29
C LEU A 37 -8.08 -6.63 13.80
N LYS A 38 -8.02 -5.56 14.60
CA LYS A 38 -8.27 -5.61 16.05
C LYS A 38 -9.70 -6.04 16.42
N ASN A 39 -10.65 -5.89 15.50
CA ASN A 39 -12.06 -6.22 15.71
C ASN A 39 -12.45 -7.57 15.07
N LEU A 40 -11.49 -8.30 14.50
CA LEU A 40 -11.71 -9.59 13.87
C LEU A 40 -11.13 -10.73 14.73
N SER A 41 -11.69 -11.93 14.57
CA SER A 41 -11.03 -13.15 15.04
C SER A 41 -9.71 -13.34 14.31
N THR A 42 -8.77 -14.11 14.88
CA THR A 42 -7.47 -14.38 14.23
C THR A 42 -7.67 -14.97 12.82
N ILE A 43 -8.60 -15.93 12.66
CA ILE A 43 -8.89 -16.56 11.37
C ILE A 43 -9.46 -15.55 10.38
N ASP A 44 -10.41 -14.72 10.82
CA ASP A 44 -11.03 -13.70 9.96
C ASP A 44 -10.02 -12.61 9.58
N ALA A 45 -9.10 -12.26 10.48
CA ALA A 45 -8.03 -11.30 10.22
C ALA A 45 -7.09 -11.80 9.12
N HIS A 46 -6.63 -13.06 9.18
CA HIS A 46 -5.83 -13.67 8.11
C HIS A 46 -6.58 -13.70 6.77
N ASN A 47 -7.85 -14.12 6.78
CA ASN A 47 -8.68 -14.15 5.58
C ASN A 47 -8.89 -12.75 4.98
N PHE A 48 -9.07 -11.73 5.82
CA PHE A 48 -9.21 -10.35 5.39
C PHE A 48 -7.93 -9.84 4.71
N ILE A 49 -6.77 -10.04 5.36
CA ILE A 49 -5.46 -9.63 4.82
C ILE A 49 -5.20 -10.32 3.48
N HIS A 50 -5.44 -11.63 3.38
CA HIS A 50 -5.22 -12.37 2.15
C HIS A 50 -6.07 -11.84 0.98
N LYS A 51 -7.34 -11.52 1.24
CA LYS A 51 -8.23 -10.93 0.24
C LYS A 51 -7.75 -9.57 -0.25
N GLU A 52 -7.30 -8.71 0.67
CA GLU A 52 -6.78 -7.38 0.31
C GLU A 52 -5.44 -7.45 -0.44
N PHE A 53 -4.58 -8.40 -0.08
CA PHE A 53 -3.35 -8.69 -0.82
C PHE A 53 -3.66 -9.13 -2.25
N GLU A 54 -4.52 -10.13 -2.43
CA GLU A 54 -4.90 -10.63 -3.76
C GLU A 54 -5.62 -9.56 -4.58
N ARG A 55 -6.44 -8.70 -3.96
CA ARG A 55 -7.07 -7.57 -4.64
C ARG A 55 -6.04 -6.59 -5.22
N SER A 56 -4.99 -6.28 -4.46
CA SER A 56 -3.92 -5.39 -4.92
C SER A 56 -3.06 -6.03 -5.98
N LYS A 57 -2.71 -7.31 -5.81
CA LYS A 57 -2.01 -8.11 -6.82
C LYS A 57 -2.79 -8.18 -8.14
N ASN A 58 -4.08 -8.45 -8.08
CA ASN A 58 -4.95 -8.45 -9.27
C ASN A 58 -5.06 -7.06 -9.91
N SER A 59 -4.96 -6.00 -9.12
CA SER A 59 -4.92 -4.64 -9.65
C SER A 59 -3.63 -4.34 -10.41
N LEU A 60 -2.50 -4.94 -10.02
CA LEU A 60 -1.22 -4.82 -10.74
C LEU A 60 -1.21 -5.54 -12.09
N LEU A 61 -2.08 -6.52 -12.31
CA LEU A 61 -2.19 -7.25 -13.57
C LEU A 61 -2.95 -6.47 -14.66
N LYS A 62 -3.59 -5.35 -14.31
CA LYS A 62 -4.31 -4.53 -15.27
C LYS A 62 -3.31 -3.78 -16.17
N GLU A 63 -3.60 -3.77 -17.46
CA GLU A 63 -2.88 -2.96 -18.43
C GLU A 63 -3.07 -1.46 -18.10
N ASP A 64 -2.08 -0.63 -18.44
CA ASP A 64 -2.10 0.83 -18.27
C ASP A 64 -2.13 1.40 -16.84
N LEU A 65 -1.60 0.68 -15.84
CA LEU A 65 -1.33 1.31 -14.55
C LEU A 65 -0.19 2.33 -14.62
N THR A 66 -0.46 3.54 -14.16
CA THR A 66 0.57 4.54 -13.89
C THR A 66 1.53 4.06 -12.79
N GLU A 67 2.78 4.50 -12.85
CA GLU A 67 3.81 4.11 -11.86
C GLU A 67 3.40 4.40 -10.43
N ILE A 68 2.76 5.55 -10.20
CA ILE A 68 2.29 5.95 -8.88
C ILE A 68 1.17 5.03 -8.34
N ARG A 69 0.33 4.47 -9.23
CA ARG A 69 -0.68 3.47 -8.85
C ARG A 69 -0.04 2.10 -8.60
N LYS A 70 0.99 1.73 -9.38
CA LYS A 70 1.77 0.51 -9.12
C LYS A 70 2.42 0.60 -7.74
N TYR A 71 3.06 1.72 -7.42
CA TYR A 71 3.64 1.99 -6.11
C TYR A 71 2.60 1.83 -5.00
N TYR A 72 1.43 2.46 -5.14
CA TYR A 72 0.34 2.30 -4.18
C TYR A 72 -0.01 0.82 -3.93
N HIS A 73 -0.27 0.03 -4.97
CA HIS A 73 -0.66 -1.37 -4.80
C HIS A 73 0.46 -2.25 -4.22
N LEU A 74 1.71 -2.01 -4.60
CA LEU A 74 2.87 -2.70 -4.02
C LEU A 74 3.00 -2.40 -2.52
N GLU A 75 2.76 -1.17 -2.11
CA GLU A 75 2.81 -0.77 -0.71
C GLU A 75 1.66 -1.37 0.10
N ILE A 76 0.44 -1.45 -0.47
CA ILE A 76 -0.67 -2.19 0.16
C ILE A 76 -0.30 -3.65 0.37
N MET A 77 0.29 -4.31 -0.63
CA MET A 77 0.75 -5.70 -0.52
C MET A 77 1.82 -5.86 0.57
N ARG A 78 2.77 -4.91 0.69
CA ARG A 78 3.76 -4.91 1.79
C ARG A 78 3.09 -4.79 3.16
N ILE A 79 2.17 -3.84 3.32
CA ILE A 79 1.42 -3.64 4.57
C ILE A 79 0.66 -4.92 4.96
N CYS A 80 0.01 -5.58 3.99
CA CYS A 80 -0.68 -6.85 4.21
C CYS A 80 0.29 -7.95 4.70
N TYR A 81 1.44 -8.10 4.04
CA TYR A 81 2.46 -9.07 4.43
C TYR A 81 2.98 -8.84 5.86
N ASP A 82 3.31 -7.59 6.20
CA ASP A 82 3.81 -7.24 7.53
C ASP A 82 2.75 -7.47 8.62
N SER A 83 1.49 -7.20 8.29
CA SER A 83 0.34 -7.43 9.19
C SER A 83 0.11 -8.92 9.44
N ASP A 84 0.11 -9.74 8.38
CA ASP A 84 -0.08 -11.19 8.48
C ASP A 84 1.03 -11.85 9.32
N LYS A 85 2.28 -11.44 9.08
CA LYS A 85 3.43 -11.86 9.87
C LYS A 85 3.29 -11.48 11.35
N SER A 86 2.81 -10.27 11.62
CA SER A 86 2.61 -9.79 13.00
C SER A 86 1.51 -10.57 13.73
N LEU A 87 0.43 -10.93 13.05
CA LEU A 87 -0.61 -11.81 13.60
C LEU A 87 -0.05 -13.19 13.97
N ASN A 88 0.80 -13.76 13.12
CA ASN A 88 1.45 -15.05 13.40
C ASN A 88 2.36 -14.98 14.63
N LEU A 89 3.16 -13.92 14.77
CA LEU A 89 4.03 -13.73 15.93
C LEU A 89 3.24 -13.50 17.23
N GLY A 90 2.13 -12.75 17.17
CA GLY A 90 1.24 -12.55 18.32
C GLY A 90 0.45 -13.80 18.71
N SER A 91 0.20 -14.70 17.74
CA SER A 91 -0.47 -15.99 17.97
C SER A 91 0.47 -17.02 18.60
N ALA A 92 1.76 -16.98 18.26
CA ALA A 92 2.77 -17.89 18.80
C ALA A 92 3.03 -17.71 20.31
N GLY A 93 2.63 -16.58 20.90
CA GLY A 93 2.78 -16.29 22.34
C GLY A 93 1.59 -16.70 23.21
N ARG A 94 0.56 -17.36 22.67
CA ARG A 94 -0.64 -17.81 23.41
C ARG A 94 -0.74 -19.33 23.60
N LEU A 95 0.35 -20.07 23.40
CA LEU A 95 0.43 -21.50 23.68
C LEU A 95 0.77 -21.78 25.15
#